data_AF-A0A139A584-F1
#
_entry.id   AF-A0A139A584-F1
#
_cell.length_a   1.000
_cell.length_b   1.000
_cell.length_c   1.000
_cell.angle_alpha   90.00
_cell.angle_beta   90.00
_cell.angle_gamma   90.00
#
_symmetry.space_group_name_H-M   'P 1'
#
loop_
_entity.id
_entity.type
_entity.pdbx_description
1 polymer ?
#
loop_
_entity_poly.entity_id
_entity_poly.type
_entity_poly.pdbx_seq_one_letter_code
_entity_poly.pdbx_strand_id
1 'polypeptide(L)'
;MAASRVRVLVACAALLVALATAARGAPLSCPVATYDANVDYFPLVGGTRVFRAHSQNWAIDYFKTYKVLRNTLVNASYVLYLCNTPRPPVDQFPTGTPFFEIPIGYAGATSRTHLRFLERLGLRDRLRIVPDVARLTSPCLIQMANNGTLQSVNANTSYANVDVVFTQGPADAGSLNSGAPNKTVITSAFLEDRPLQKLEWMKFIATFFNAEFTANKEFEQAYFTYQCSSQAAETVATTSGGNGRPIVAWMSALADDTFITSDVLYKNRVLQDSGATKLTLSLAAPLAQVQKYLLKADVLIDDTPTVSSLADVIAAYQLGSSAAEYKFLKNNRVFKTDLRRNRELSANDFEDGNFGMPDYLQGDLLNILYTSLNFNWNRIWFRRISAGDAYVLEDASKCPSSNISSSLASIYATTICPQTPTGSSVADPSTPPVTDADLPPNTTTTATAATVNVASGTSSGGVAGIAIAVLLVGGLVGLTGGYVLGRRVGRHLARQETDAQAFNMPVVFSSGRGAGEGVADVPDNRAWTKMRPEDEAGAGA
;
A
#
# COMPACT_ATOMS: atom_id res chain seq x y z
N MET A 1 -4.09 53.74 -22.72
CA MET A 1 -3.38 52.44 -22.69
C MET A 1 -3.29 51.81 -21.29
N ALA A 2 -3.23 52.58 -20.19
CA ALA A 2 -3.14 52.05 -18.83
C ALA A 2 -4.38 51.22 -18.40
N ALA A 3 -5.59 51.65 -18.74
CA ALA A 3 -6.84 50.96 -18.35
C ALA A 3 -7.02 49.57 -19.00
N SER A 4 -6.43 49.33 -20.17
CA SER A 4 -6.48 48.03 -20.85
C SER A 4 -5.55 47.00 -20.19
N ARG A 5 -4.37 47.45 -19.71
CA ARG A 5 -3.40 46.60 -19.01
C ARG A 5 -3.90 46.14 -17.64
N VAL A 6 -4.65 46.98 -16.93
CA VAL A 6 -5.27 46.62 -15.64
C VAL A 6 -6.36 45.56 -15.80
N ARG A 7 -7.17 45.64 -16.87
CA ARG A 7 -8.24 44.65 -17.14
C ARG A 7 -7.69 43.26 -17.49
N VAL A 8 -6.55 43.19 -18.19
CA VAL A 8 -5.88 41.92 -18.51
C VAL A 8 -5.24 41.29 -17.27
N LEU A 9 -4.67 42.09 -16.37
CA LEU A 9 -4.09 41.62 -15.11
C LEU A 9 -5.16 41.07 -14.15
N VAL A 10 -6.32 41.72 -14.05
CA VAL A 10 -7.44 41.25 -13.21
C VAL A 10 -8.07 39.97 -13.79
N ALA A 11 -8.18 39.86 -15.12
CA ALA A 11 -8.67 38.64 -15.78
C ALA A 11 -7.72 37.44 -15.61
N CYS A 12 -6.40 37.65 -15.71
CA CYS A 12 -5.41 36.61 -15.45
C CYS A 12 -5.38 36.20 -13.97
N ALA A 13 -5.54 37.13 -13.03
CA ALA A 13 -5.64 36.82 -11.60
C ALA A 13 -6.92 36.03 -11.28
N ALA A 14 -8.07 36.39 -11.86
CA ALA A 14 -9.31 35.65 -11.70
C ALA A 14 -9.24 34.25 -12.33
N LEU A 15 -8.55 34.10 -13.47
CA LEU A 15 -8.32 32.79 -14.10
C LEU A 15 -7.36 31.91 -13.28
N LEU A 16 -6.33 32.50 -12.67
CA LEU A 16 -5.42 31.80 -11.74
C LEU A 16 -6.12 31.38 -10.44
N VAL A 17 -7.04 32.19 -9.91
CA VAL A 17 -7.86 31.84 -8.75
C VAL A 17 -8.88 30.74 -9.12
N ALA A 18 -9.47 30.78 -10.31
CA ALA A 18 -10.38 29.74 -10.81
C ALA A 18 -9.67 28.40 -11.13
N LEU A 19 -8.41 28.45 -11.59
CA LEU A 19 -7.56 27.26 -11.78
C LEU A 19 -7.06 26.69 -10.45
N ALA A 20 -6.82 27.53 -9.44
CA ALA A 20 -6.47 27.10 -8.09
C ALA A 20 -7.65 26.44 -7.34
N THR A 21 -8.89 26.85 -7.62
CA THR A 21 -10.09 26.19 -7.07
C THR A 21 -10.43 24.89 -7.80
N ALA A 22 -10.02 24.70 -9.06
CA ALA A 22 -10.20 23.46 -9.82
C ALA A 22 -9.32 22.28 -9.33
N ALA A 23 -8.37 22.50 -8.42
CA ALA A 23 -7.53 21.46 -7.81
C ALA A 23 -8.08 20.91 -6.47
N ARG A 24 -9.30 21.28 -6.09
CA ARG A 24 -10.03 20.66 -4.98
C ARG A 24 -11.00 19.64 -5.56
N GLY A 25 -10.69 18.35 -5.42
CA GLY A 25 -11.71 17.31 -5.57
C GLY A 25 -12.91 17.65 -4.70
N ALA A 26 -14.12 17.51 -5.22
CA ALA A 26 -15.34 17.90 -4.53
C ALA A 26 -15.34 17.28 -3.10
N PRO A 27 -15.64 18.07 -2.05
CA PRO A 27 -15.68 17.53 -0.69
C PRO A 27 -16.66 16.36 -0.65
N LEU A 28 -16.34 15.33 0.13
CA LEU A 28 -17.28 14.24 0.35
C LEU A 28 -18.56 14.84 0.95
N SER A 29 -19.69 14.62 0.27
CA SER A 29 -20.96 15.17 0.71
C SER A 29 -21.34 14.58 2.06
N CYS A 30 -21.84 15.44 2.96
CA CYS A 30 -22.36 14.97 4.23
C CYS A 30 -23.50 13.95 4.00
N PRO A 31 -23.44 12.74 4.59
CA PRO A 31 -24.52 11.76 4.43
C PRO A 31 -25.80 12.15 5.17
N VAL A 32 -25.71 13.10 6.11
CA VAL A 32 -26.85 13.60 6.87
C VAL A 32 -27.28 14.95 6.31
N ALA A 33 -28.42 15.00 5.62
CA ALA A 33 -29.02 16.27 5.17
C ALA A 33 -29.82 16.94 6.28
N THR A 34 -30.59 16.17 7.03
CA THR A 34 -31.37 16.64 8.18
C THR A 34 -31.25 15.61 9.30
N TYR A 35 -30.92 16.08 10.50
CA TYR A 35 -30.72 15.23 11.67
C TYR A 35 -32.05 14.76 12.27
N ASP A 36 -32.12 13.47 12.56
CA ASP A 36 -33.17 12.81 13.34
C ASP A 36 -32.53 11.92 14.42
N ALA A 37 -32.86 12.19 15.69
CA ALA A 37 -32.33 11.46 16.85
C ALA A 37 -32.77 9.98 16.91
N ASN A 38 -33.80 9.60 16.15
CA ASN A 38 -34.32 8.25 16.13
C ASN A 38 -33.67 7.37 15.05
N VAL A 39 -32.98 7.97 14.09
CA VAL A 39 -32.32 7.26 12.99
C VAL A 39 -30.95 6.72 13.44
N ASP A 40 -30.70 5.45 13.13
CA ASP A 40 -29.35 4.89 13.12
C ASP A 40 -28.73 5.15 11.75
N TYR A 41 -27.78 6.08 11.69
CA TYR A 41 -27.07 6.44 10.46
C TYR A 41 -25.94 5.46 10.10
N PHE A 42 -25.70 4.47 10.96
CA PHE A 42 -24.82 3.34 10.68
C PHE A 42 -25.60 2.04 10.84
N PRO A 43 -26.62 1.77 10.01
CA PRO A 43 -27.36 0.52 10.13
C PRO A 43 -26.44 -0.68 9.93
N LEU A 44 -26.76 -1.83 10.53
CA LEU A 44 -26.01 -3.06 10.28
C LEU A 44 -26.18 -3.53 8.83
N VAL A 45 -27.41 -3.43 8.32
CA VAL A 45 -27.76 -3.81 6.95
C VAL A 45 -27.26 -2.74 5.98
N GLY A 46 -26.69 -3.18 4.85
CA GLY A 46 -26.18 -2.28 3.81
C GLY A 46 -24.67 -2.02 3.86
N GLY A 47 -23.93 -2.68 4.75
CA GLY A 47 -22.46 -2.62 4.77
C GLY A 47 -21.88 -1.31 5.29
N THR A 48 -22.68 -0.51 6.00
CA THR A 48 -22.29 0.77 6.63
C THR A 48 -21.53 0.62 7.94
N ARG A 49 -21.29 -0.62 8.39
CA ARG A 49 -20.41 -0.94 9.52
C ARG A 49 -19.23 -1.78 9.05
N VAL A 50 -18.05 -1.50 9.56
CA VAL A 50 -16.92 -2.43 9.48
C VAL A 50 -16.83 -3.21 10.78
N PHE A 51 -16.44 -4.47 10.65
CA PHE A 51 -16.09 -5.31 11.78
C PHE A 51 -14.65 -5.78 11.63
N ARG A 52 -14.01 -5.95 12.77
CA ARG A 52 -12.70 -6.59 12.84
C ARG A 52 -12.87 -8.10 12.84
N ALA A 53 -12.54 -8.74 11.74
CA ALA A 53 -12.58 -10.19 11.59
C ALA A 53 -11.19 -10.84 11.76
N HIS A 54 -10.12 -10.13 11.40
CA HIS A 54 -8.77 -10.67 11.35
C HIS A 54 -7.79 -9.92 12.24
N SER A 55 -7.68 -8.59 12.10
CA SER A 55 -6.77 -7.76 12.92
C SER A 55 -7.00 -8.01 14.40
N GLN A 56 -5.96 -7.81 15.20
CA GLN A 56 -6.03 -7.99 16.66
C GLN A 56 -5.99 -6.64 17.41
N ASN A 57 -5.47 -5.60 16.77
CA ASN A 57 -4.98 -4.41 17.46
C ASN A 57 -5.88 -3.16 17.34
N TRP A 58 -7.12 -3.30 16.88
CA TRP A 58 -8.10 -2.21 16.89
C TRP A 58 -9.50 -2.70 17.20
N ALA A 59 -10.46 -1.83 17.52
CA ALA A 59 -11.86 -2.17 17.73
C ALA A 59 -12.74 -0.98 17.35
N ILE A 60 -14.03 -1.21 17.10
CA ILE A 60 -14.99 -0.15 16.79
C ILE A 60 -16.35 -0.44 17.43
N ASP A 61 -16.91 0.58 18.08
CA ASP A 61 -18.30 0.58 18.52
C ASP A 61 -19.10 1.59 17.70
N TYR A 62 -20.31 1.20 17.28
CA TYR A 62 -21.23 2.05 16.54
C TYR A 62 -22.38 2.51 17.42
N PHE A 63 -22.68 3.80 17.34
CA PHE A 63 -23.85 4.46 17.90
C PHE A 63 -24.66 5.08 16.76
N LYS A 64 -25.82 5.66 17.04
CA LYS A 64 -26.72 6.20 16.02
C LYS A 64 -26.07 7.25 15.11
N THR A 65 -25.27 8.17 15.66
CA THR A 65 -24.70 9.33 14.93
C THR A 65 -23.18 9.41 15.00
N TYR A 66 -22.55 8.53 15.77
CA TYR A 66 -21.09 8.50 15.92
C TYR A 66 -20.60 7.07 16.11
N LYS A 67 -19.29 6.90 15.98
CA LYS A 67 -18.57 5.65 16.24
C LYS A 67 -17.33 5.93 17.06
N VAL A 68 -16.94 4.97 17.88
CA VAL A 68 -15.76 5.04 18.74
C VAL A 68 -14.78 4.00 18.25
N LEU A 69 -13.71 4.47 17.62
CA LEU A 69 -12.65 3.65 17.07
C LEU A 69 -11.50 3.60 18.08
N ARG A 70 -10.96 2.40 18.34
CA ARG A 70 -9.86 2.22 19.28
C ARG A 70 -8.71 1.49 18.61
N ASN A 71 -7.49 1.96 18.83
CA ASN A 71 -6.28 1.17 18.65
C ASN A 71 -5.95 0.54 20.02
N THR A 72 -6.23 -0.75 20.16
CA THR A 72 -6.15 -1.47 21.45
C THR A 72 -4.71 -1.72 21.87
N LEU A 73 -3.76 -1.70 20.93
CA LEU A 73 -2.35 -1.95 21.22
C LEU A 73 -1.67 -0.76 21.92
N VAL A 74 -2.02 0.47 21.53
CA VAL A 74 -1.47 1.70 22.11
C VAL A 74 -2.46 2.41 23.03
N ASN A 75 -3.59 1.77 23.33
CA ASN A 75 -4.67 2.30 24.15
C ASN A 75 -5.15 3.71 23.72
N ALA A 76 -5.28 3.93 22.40
CA ALA A 76 -5.77 5.20 21.84
C ALA A 76 -7.21 5.05 21.34
N SER A 77 -8.04 6.07 21.62
CA SER A 77 -9.44 6.13 21.17
C SER A 77 -9.68 7.35 20.29
N TYR A 78 -10.59 7.24 19.33
CA TYR A 78 -10.97 8.28 18.39
C TYR A 78 -12.50 8.30 18.27
N VAL A 79 -13.12 9.46 18.46
CA VAL A 79 -14.58 9.61 18.30
C VAL A 79 -14.85 10.23 16.93
N LEU A 80 -15.61 9.53 16.09
CA LEU A 80 -15.96 9.99 14.75
C LEU A 80 -17.48 10.21 14.70
N TYR A 81 -17.92 11.45 14.54
CA TYR A 81 -19.34 11.84 14.50
C TYR A 81 -19.71 12.40 13.14
N LEU A 82 -20.92 12.14 12.67
CA LEU A 82 -21.36 12.60 11.37
C LEU A 82 -21.52 14.12 11.36
N CYS A 83 -21.08 14.75 10.27
CA CYS A 83 -21.45 16.13 9.96
C CYS A 83 -22.98 16.30 10.02
N ASN A 84 -23.43 17.53 10.30
CA ASN A 84 -24.84 17.87 10.50
C ASN A 84 -25.54 17.07 11.63
N THR A 85 -24.81 16.40 12.52
CA THR A 85 -25.36 15.78 13.74
C THR A 85 -24.78 16.43 15.00
N PRO A 86 -25.49 16.35 16.15
CA PRO A 86 -24.93 16.84 17.41
C PRO A 86 -23.65 16.09 17.78
N ARG A 87 -22.59 16.85 18.13
CA ARG A 87 -21.35 16.28 18.65
C ARG A 87 -21.62 15.57 19.98
N PRO A 88 -21.13 14.33 20.18
CA PRO A 88 -21.27 13.63 21.45
C PRO A 88 -20.62 14.39 22.63
N PRO A 89 -21.21 14.36 23.85
CA PRO A 89 -20.64 15.02 25.02
C PRO A 89 -19.23 14.53 25.34
N VAL A 90 -18.30 15.47 25.57
CA VAL A 90 -16.87 15.16 25.73
C VAL A 90 -16.54 14.45 27.04
N ASP A 91 -17.37 14.64 28.06
CA ASP A 91 -17.27 14.06 29.39
C ASP A 91 -17.57 12.55 29.43
N GLN A 92 -18.14 12.00 28.35
CA GLN A 92 -18.34 10.56 28.18
C GLN A 92 -17.07 9.81 27.76
N PHE A 93 -15.98 10.52 27.48
CA PHE A 93 -14.74 9.95 26.94
C PHE A 93 -13.52 10.36 27.78
N PRO A 94 -12.44 9.56 27.77
CA PRO A 94 -11.20 9.94 28.44
C PRO A 94 -10.69 11.31 27.99
N THR A 95 -10.15 12.08 28.95
CA THR A 95 -9.56 13.40 28.68
C THR A 95 -8.53 13.33 27.55
N GLY A 96 -8.64 14.24 26.59
CA GLY A 96 -7.74 14.29 25.44
C GLY A 96 -8.15 13.38 24.27
N THR A 97 -9.28 12.66 24.35
CA THR A 97 -9.80 11.89 23.21
C THR A 97 -10.08 12.81 22.02
N PRO A 98 -9.47 12.58 20.83
CA PRO A 98 -9.71 13.38 19.64
C PRO A 98 -11.09 13.08 19.00
N PHE A 99 -11.71 14.15 18.49
CA PHE A 99 -13.02 14.12 17.83
C PHE A 99 -12.91 14.55 16.37
N PHE A 100 -13.49 13.74 15.48
CA PHE A 100 -13.51 13.93 14.04
C PHE A 100 -14.94 14.07 13.57
N GLU A 101 -15.25 15.19 12.91
CA GLU A 101 -16.45 15.25 12.08
C GLU A 101 -16.15 14.46 10.80
N ILE A 102 -17.06 13.58 10.40
CA ILE A 102 -16.91 12.70 9.25
C ILE A 102 -18.07 12.83 8.26
N PRO A 103 -17.84 12.60 6.95
CA PRO A 103 -16.56 12.23 6.34
C PRO A 103 -15.54 13.37 6.34
N ILE A 104 -14.27 13.06 6.60
CA ILE A 104 -13.20 14.05 6.46
C ILE A 104 -12.98 14.45 4.99
N GLY A 105 -12.46 15.65 4.77
CA GLY A 105 -12.16 16.15 3.43
C GLY A 105 -10.80 15.69 2.92
N TYR A 106 -9.74 15.90 3.70
CA TYR A 106 -8.36 15.62 3.31
C TYR A 106 -7.53 14.98 4.42
N ALA A 107 -6.64 14.09 4.04
CA ALA A 107 -5.75 13.37 4.95
C ALA A 107 -4.27 13.57 4.60
N GLY A 108 -3.45 13.41 5.63
CA GLY A 108 -2.03 13.16 5.55
C GLY A 108 -1.66 11.75 5.97
N ALA A 109 -0.53 11.26 5.48
CA ALA A 109 0.06 9.99 5.92
C ALA A 109 1.57 10.11 6.05
N THR A 110 2.12 9.52 7.11
CA THR A 110 3.57 9.42 7.36
C THR A 110 4.15 8.06 6.96
N SER A 111 3.30 7.07 6.63
CA SER A 111 3.74 5.79 6.06
C SER A 111 3.25 5.60 4.63
N ARG A 112 4.13 5.04 3.79
CA ARG A 112 3.81 4.67 2.41
C ARG A 112 2.78 3.52 2.36
N THR A 113 2.68 2.70 3.40
CA THR A 113 1.60 1.71 3.53
C THR A 113 0.22 2.35 3.58
N HIS A 114 0.04 3.47 4.29
CA HIS A 114 -1.26 4.15 4.33
C HIS A 114 -1.68 4.65 2.96
N LEU A 115 -0.72 5.06 2.14
CA LEU A 115 -0.98 5.44 0.76
C LEU A 115 -1.62 4.27 0.03
N ARG A 116 -1.07 3.05 0.16
CA ARG A 116 -1.64 1.88 -0.52
C ARG A 116 -3.05 1.54 -0.05
N PHE A 117 -3.34 1.67 1.25
CA PHE A 117 -4.71 1.51 1.76
C PHE A 117 -5.67 2.52 1.12
N LEU A 118 -5.28 3.79 1.05
CA LEU A 118 -6.09 4.84 0.43
C LEU A 118 -6.26 4.63 -1.08
N GLU A 119 -5.23 4.13 -1.77
CA GLU A 119 -5.35 3.77 -3.18
C GLU A 119 -6.35 2.65 -3.42
N ARG A 120 -6.31 1.60 -2.58
CA ARG A 120 -7.25 0.48 -2.66
C ARG A 120 -8.69 0.91 -2.36
N LEU A 121 -8.88 1.86 -1.46
CA LEU A 121 -10.18 2.48 -1.17
C LEU A 121 -10.65 3.47 -2.25
N GLY A 122 -9.82 3.81 -3.24
CA GLY A 122 -10.14 4.82 -4.25
C GLY A 122 -10.11 6.26 -3.71
N LEU A 123 -9.37 6.52 -2.63
CA LEU A 123 -9.32 7.80 -1.90
C LEU A 123 -8.03 8.60 -2.14
N ARG A 124 -7.33 8.36 -3.27
CA ARG A 124 -6.08 9.09 -3.59
C ARG A 124 -6.28 10.60 -3.63
N ASP A 125 -7.38 11.06 -4.20
CA ASP A 125 -7.74 12.47 -4.33
C ASP A 125 -7.93 13.18 -2.98
N ARG A 126 -7.98 12.43 -1.88
CA ARG A 126 -8.06 12.93 -0.51
C ARG A 126 -6.70 13.12 0.15
N LEU A 127 -5.61 12.65 -0.47
CA LEU A 127 -4.27 12.87 0.07
C LEU A 127 -3.77 14.28 -0.23
N ARG A 128 -3.19 14.92 0.79
CA ARG A 128 -2.46 16.19 0.68
C ARG A 128 -1.06 16.12 1.23
N ILE A 129 -0.82 15.23 2.20
CA ILE A 129 0.49 15.03 2.81
C ILE A 129 0.86 13.56 2.66
N VAL A 130 2.07 13.31 2.19
CA VAL A 130 2.68 11.99 2.06
C VAL A 130 4.03 11.98 2.78
N PRO A 131 4.63 10.81 3.05
CA PRO A 131 5.88 10.74 3.81
C PRO A 131 6.99 11.53 3.11
N ASP A 132 7.19 11.23 1.83
CA ASP A 132 8.14 11.92 0.96
C ASP A 132 7.70 11.83 -0.50
N VAL A 133 7.45 12.98 -1.14
CA VAL A 133 7.06 13.07 -2.55
C VAL A 133 8.13 12.52 -3.50
N ALA A 134 9.41 12.57 -3.11
CA ALA A 134 10.53 12.08 -3.92
C ALA A 134 10.70 10.55 -3.87
N ARG A 135 9.94 9.88 -3.00
CA ARG A 135 10.00 8.42 -2.76
C ARG A 135 8.67 7.72 -3.08
N LEU A 136 7.82 8.33 -3.89
CA LEU A 136 6.56 7.73 -4.31
C LEU A 136 6.79 6.73 -5.45
N THR A 137 6.11 5.58 -5.39
CA THR A 137 6.11 4.58 -6.48
C THR A 137 4.74 4.39 -7.12
N SER A 138 3.66 4.93 -6.55
CA SER A 138 2.35 4.95 -7.22
C SER A 138 2.35 5.96 -8.38
N PRO A 139 2.06 5.53 -9.63
CA PRO A 139 1.99 6.44 -10.78
C PRO A 139 1.06 7.64 -10.56
N CYS A 140 -0.12 7.41 -9.98
CA CYS A 140 -1.09 8.46 -9.78
C CYS A 140 -0.71 9.40 -8.64
N LEU A 141 -0.02 8.93 -7.59
CA LEU A 141 0.51 9.81 -6.56
C LEU A 141 1.72 10.61 -7.07
N ILE A 142 2.57 10.03 -7.92
CA ILE A 142 3.64 10.77 -8.61
C ILE A 142 3.02 11.87 -9.49
N GLN A 143 1.93 11.59 -10.22
CA GLN A 143 1.21 12.62 -10.97
C GLN A 143 0.68 13.74 -10.06
N MET A 144 0.08 13.39 -8.91
CA MET A 144 -0.41 14.37 -7.94
C MET A 144 0.73 15.23 -7.36
N ALA A 145 1.90 14.65 -7.10
CA ALA A 145 3.09 15.37 -6.68
C ALA A 145 3.61 16.32 -7.76
N ASN A 146 3.69 15.86 -9.02
CA ASN A 146 4.07 16.70 -10.17
C ASN A 146 3.12 17.88 -10.39
N ASN A 147 1.83 17.71 -10.05
CA ASN A 147 0.82 18.76 -10.10
C ASN A 147 0.86 19.70 -8.88
N GLY A 148 1.76 19.48 -7.91
CA GLY A 148 1.90 20.31 -6.70
C GLY A 148 0.76 20.14 -5.69
N THR A 149 -0.01 19.04 -5.77
CA THR A 149 -1.15 18.79 -4.87
C THR A 149 -0.77 18.02 -3.60
N LEU A 150 0.44 17.47 -3.56
CA LEU A 150 1.02 16.76 -2.41
C LEU A 150 2.22 17.50 -1.84
N GLN A 151 2.43 17.36 -0.54
CA GLN A 151 3.64 17.81 0.17
C GLN A 151 4.21 16.68 1.03
N SER A 152 5.51 16.72 1.30
CA SER A 152 6.19 15.77 2.21
C SER A 152 5.97 16.12 3.69
N VAL A 153 6.17 15.15 4.57
CA VAL A 153 6.32 15.36 6.01
C VAL A 153 7.74 15.81 6.33
N ASN A 154 7.90 16.98 6.94
CA ASN A 154 9.17 17.58 7.39
C ASN A 154 8.90 18.72 8.40
N ALA A 155 9.96 19.42 8.83
CA ALA A 155 9.88 20.51 9.79
C ALA A 155 9.00 21.69 9.34
N ASN A 156 8.81 21.89 8.03
CA ASN A 156 8.07 23.00 7.42
C ASN A 156 6.69 22.58 6.86
N THR A 157 6.26 21.33 7.07
CA THR A 157 4.96 20.85 6.57
C THR A 157 3.82 21.69 7.13
N SER A 158 2.92 22.14 6.25
CA SER A 158 1.71 22.87 6.63
C SER A 158 0.51 21.92 6.64
N TYR A 159 -0.17 21.82 7.78
CA TYR A 159 -1.34 20.96 7.95
C TYR A 159 -2.68 21.72 7.86
N ALA A 160 -2.65 22.99 7.43
CA ALA A 160 -3.83 23.86 7.42
C ALA A 160 -5.02 23.35 6.59
N ASN A 161 -4.79 22.44 5.63
CA ASN A 161 -5.83 21.86 4.77
C ASN A 161 -5.96 20.35 4.95
N VAL A 162 -5.65 19.83 6.14
CA VAL A 162 -5.69 18.40 6.45
C VAL A 162 -6.45 18.18 7.75
N ASP A 163 -7.44 17.30 7.72
CA ASP A 163 -8.33 17.02 8.85
C ASP A 163 -7.73 15.96 9.79
N VAL A 164 -6.91 15.07 9.24
CA VAL A 164 -6.27 13.95 9.95
C VAL A 164 -4.90 13.64 9.36
N VAL A 165 -3.97 13.22 10.21
CA VAL A 165 -2.71 12.60 9.77
C VAL A 165 -2.66 11.19 10.33
N PHE A 166 -2.58 10.19 9.45
CA PHE A 166 -2.39 8.79 9.84
C PHE A 166 -0.90 8.51 10.05
N THR A 167 -0.56 7.91 11.19
CA THR A 167 0.83 7.64 11.59
C THR A 167 1.09 6.18 11.87
N GLN A 168 2.34 5.77 11.70
CA GLN A 168 2.81 4.42 11.93
C GLN A 168 3.35 4.28 13.36
N GLY A 169 2.45 4.40 14.33
CA GLY A 169 2.76 4.24 15.75
C GLY A 169 3.01 5.56 16.51
N PRO A 170 3.22 5.48 17.84
CA PRO A 170 3.36 6.65 18.70
C PRO A 170 4.65 7.46 18.44
N ALA A 171 5.77 6.79 18.17
CA ALA A 171 7.05 7.47 17.93
C ALA A 171 6.99 8.34 16.66
N ASP A 172 6.39 7.81 15.61
CA ASP A 172 6.15 8.53 14.36
C ASP A 172 5.18 9.70 14.55
N ALA A 173 4.10 9.53 15.33
CA ALA A 173 3.22 10.62 15.72
C ALA A 173 3.95 11.74 16.50
N GLY A 174 4.83 11.36 17.43
CA GLY A 174 5.64 12.31 18.22
C GLY A 174 6.71 13.05 17.43
N SER A 175 7.04 12.57 16.21
CA SER A 175 8.02 13.21 15.32
C SER A 175 7.44 14.34 14.47
N LEU A 176 6.11 14.47 14.44
CA LEU A 176 5.44 15.52 13.68
C LEU A 176 5.73 16.91 14.29
N ASN A 177 5.86 17.92 13.42
CA ASN A 177 6.06 19.29 13.89
C ASN A 177 4.80 19.83 14.61
N SER A 178 4.95 20.94 15.35
CA SER A 178 3.88 21.54 16.17
C SER A 178 2.68 22.06 15.38
N GLY A 179 2.80 22.16 14.05
CA GLY A 179 1.69 22.51 13.15
C GLY A 179 0.79 21.32 12.81
N ALA A 180 1.17 20.08 13.17
CA ALA A 180 0.33 18.91 12.96
C ALA A 180 -1.01 19.05 13.68
N PRO A 181 -2.10 18.53 13.13
CA PRO A 181 -3.39 18.61 13.79
C PRO A 181 -3.29 17.93 15.16
N ASN A 182 -3.97 18.49 16.18
CA ASN A 182 -4.20 17.82 17.47
C ASN A 182 -5.07 16.54 17.34
N LYS A 183 -5.18 16.02 16.11
CA LYS A 183 -6.06 14.96 15.61
C LYS A 183 -5.24 13.96 14.78
N THR A 184 -4.01 13.69 15.20
CA THR A 184 -3.19 12.61 14.65
C THR A 184 -3.77 11.25 15.04
N VAL A 185 -3.78 10.32 14.09
CA VAL A 185 -4.36 8.97 14.27
C VAL A 185 -3.25 7.93 14.17
N ILE A 186 -3.04 7.23 15.27
CA ILE A 186 -2.00 6.22 15.41
C ILE A 186 -2.53 4.90 14.90
N THR A 187 -1.91 4.39 13.85
CA THR A 187 -2.15 3.04 13.33
C THR A 187 -1.05 2.07 13.78
N SER A 188 -1.40 0.79 13.87
CA SER A 188 -0.48 -0.28 14.27
C SER A 188 -0.47 -1.46 13.30
N ALA A 189 -0.81 -1.20 12.03
CA ALA A 189 -0.85 -2.23 10.99
C ALA A 189 0.47 -3.00 10.86
N PHE A 190 1.61 -2.32 10.98
CA PHE A 190 2.92 -2.96 10.88
C PHE A 190 3.21 -3.97 12.01
N LEU A 191 2.49 -3.89 13.13
CA LEU A 191 2.64 -4.77 14.30
C LEU A 191 1.68 -5.96 14.30
N GLU A 192 0.86 -6.12 13.25
CA GLU A 192 0.11 -7.37 13.04
C GLU A 192 1.02 -8.43 12.40
N ASP A 193 0.78 -9.70 12.72
CA ASP A 193 1.67 -10.79 12.31
C ASP A 193 1.25 -11.49 11.02
N ARG A 194 0.00 -11.29 10.58
CA ARG A 194 -0.56 -12.00 9.40
C ARG A 194 -0.97 -11.05 8.29
N PRO A 195 -0.95 -11.49 7.02
CA PRO A 195 -1.21 -10.61 5.89
C PRO A 195 -2.60 -9.97 5.88
N LEU A 196 -3.63 -10.77 6.12
CA LEU A 196 -5.01 -10.26 6.22
C LEU A 196 -5.23 -9.39 7.46
N GLN A 197 -4.47 -9.60 8.54
CA GLN A 197 -4.51 -8.72 9.70
C GLN A 197 -3.96 -7.33 9.39
N LYS A 198 -2.82 -7.26 8.66
CA LYS A 198 -2.25 -5.98 8.21
C LYS A 198 -3.21 -5.27 7.24
N LEU A 199 -3.79 -6.00 6.28
CA LEU A 199 -4.71 -5.43 5.29
C LEU A 199 -5.98 -4.84 5.91
N GLU A 200 -6.54 -5.49 6.94
CA GLU A 200 -7.82 -5.07 7.52
C GLU A 200 -7.74 -3.70 8.22
N TRP A 201 -6.54 -3.18 8.53
CA TRP A 201 -6.36 -1.79 8.95
C TRP A 201 -6.80 -0.76 7.91
N MET A 202 -6.97 -1.14 6.65
CA MET A 202 -7.67 -0.32 5.66
C MET A 202 -9.11 0.00 6.09
N LYS A 203 -9.82 -0.94 6.73
CA LYS A 203 -11.18 -0.71 7.27
C LYS A 203 -11.15 0.35 8.39
N PHE A 204 -10.14 0.31 9.25
CA PHE A 204 -9.92 1.32 10.29
C PHE A 204 -9.80 2.73 9.67
N ILE A 205 -8.96 2.89 8.64
CA ILE A 205 -8.77 4.18 7.94
C ILE A 205 -10.04 4.64 7.23
N ALA A 206 -10.74 3.72 6.56
CA ALA A 206 -11.95 4.04 5.81
C ALA A 206 -13.07 4.68 6.65
N THR A 207 -13.10 4.39 7.97
CA THR A 207 -14.11 4.95 8.87
C THR A 207 -14.05 6.49 8.94
N PHE A 208 -12.88 7.10 8.75
CA PHE A 208 -12.74 8.57 8.75
C PHE A 208 -13.40 9.20 7.52
N PHE A 209 -13.47 8.48 6.41
CA PHE A 209 -14.07 8.92 5.16
C PHE A 209 -15.54 8.48 4.99
N ASN A 210 -16.11 7.83 6.02
CA ASN A 210 -17.42 7.17 5.94
C ASN A 210 -17.51 6.18 4.75
N ALA A 211 -16.39 5.49 4.47
CA ALA A 211 -16.20 4.62 3.31
C ALA A 211 -16.24 3.12 3.68
N GLU A 212 -16.93 2.75 4.76
CA GLU A 212 -17.04 1.38 5.26
C GLU A 212 -17.51 0.37 4.23
N PHE A 213 -18.50 0.74 3.41
CA PHE A 213 -19.03 -0.15 2.36
C PHE A 213 -17.93 -0.53 1.36
N THR A 214 -17.19 0.46 0.86
CA THR A 214 -16.05 0.25 -0.04
C THR A 214 -14.97 -0.58 0.65
N ALA A 215 -14.65 -0.28 1.90
CA ALA A 215 -13.62 -1.02 2.64
C ALA A 215 -13.97 -2.49 2.85
N ASN A 216 -15.23 -2.79 3.18
CA ASN A 216 -15.73 -4.16 3.29
C ASN A 216 -15.62 -4.86 1.94
N LYS A 217 -16.12 -4.26 0.85
CA LYS A 217 -16.04 -4.83 -0.49
C LYS A 217 -14.59 -5.16 -0.90
N GLU A 218 -13.68 -4.20 -0.77
CA GLU A 218 -12.28 -4.37 -1.16
C GLU A 218 -11.56 -5.40 -0.29
N PHE A 219 -11.87 -5.45 1.01
CA PHE A 219 -11.31 -6.45 1.91
C PHE A 219 -11.83 -7.86 1.59
N GLU A 220 -13.13 -8.04 1.40
CA GLU A 220 -13.73 -9.34 1.10
C GLU A 220 -13.21 -9.90 -0.24
N GLN A 221 -13.04 -9.03 -1.25
CA GLN A 221 -12.43 -9.44 -2.52
C GLN A 221 -10.98 -9.91 -2.35
N ALA A 222 -10.19 -9.18 -1.55
CA ALA A 222 -8.81 -9.56 -1.22
C ALA A 222 -8.76 -10.89 -0.46
N TYR A 223 -9.63 -11.00 0.55
CA TYR A 223 -9.75 -12.17 1.41
C TYR A 223 -10.08 -13.41 0.59
N PHE A 224 -11.13 -13.34 -0.24
CA PHE A 224 -11.53 -14.45 -1.10
C PHE A 224 -10.38 -14.90 -2.01
N THR A 225 -9.74 -13.95 -2.68
CA THR A 225 -8.63 -14.25 -3.59
C THR A 225 -7.44 -14.88 -2.86
N TYR A 226 -7.10 -14.36 -1.68
CA TYR A 226 -6.01 -14.86 -0.86
C TYR A 226 -6.28 -16.29 -0.36
N GLN A 227 -7.47 -16.56 0.16
CA GLN A 227 -7.86 -17.90 0.61
C GLN A 227 -7.88 -18.90 -0.53
N CYS A 228 -8.49 -18.54 -1.66
CA CYS A 228 -8.61 -19.40 -2.83
C CYS A 228 -7.22 -19.74 -3.41
N SER A 229 -6.34 -18.75 -3.51
CA SER A 229 -4.94 -18.93 -3.92
C SER A 229 -4.17 -19.83 -2.96
N SER A 230 -4.41 -19.72 -1.65
CA SER A 230 -3.80 -20.59 -0.65
C SER A 230 -4.23 -22.05 -0.81
N GLN A 231 -5.52 -22.29 -1.06
CA GLN A 231 -6.05 -23.64 -1.29
C GLN A 231 -5.51 -24.26 -2.57
N ALA A 232 -5.41 -23.47 -3.65
CA ALA A 232 -4.84 -23.94 -4.91
C ALA A 232 -3.35 -24.29 -4.75
N ALA A 233 -2.58 -23.47 -4.03
CA ALA A 233 -1.18 -23.74 -3.71
C ALA A 233 -1.02 -25.02 -2.89
N GLU A 234 -1.86 -25.22 -1.89
CA GLU A 234 -1.87 -26.42 -1.05
C GLU A 234 -2.18 -27.68 -1.85
N THR A 235 -3.16 -27.61 -2.75
CA THR A 235 -3.55 -28.72 -3.63
C THR A 235 -2.37 -29.14 -4.51
N VAL A 236 -1.70 -28.18 -5.16
CA VAL A 236 -0.52 -28.45 -6.00
C VAL A 236 0.65 -28.99 -5.17
N ALA A 237 0.84 -28.48 -3.96
CA ALA A 237 1.93 -28.91 -3.07
C ALA A 237 1.80 -30.35 -2.56
N THR A 238 0.56 -30.87 -2.46
CA THR A 238 0.25 -32.16 -1.82
C THR A 238 -0.17 -33.26 -2.80
N THR A 239 -0.56 -32.92 -4.03
CA THR A 239 -0.97 -33.91 -5.03
C THR A 239 0.21 -34.81 -5.47
N SER A 240 -0.02 -36.12 -5.60
CA SER A 240 0.96 -37.08 -6.10
C SER A 240 1.42 -36.70 -7.52
N GLY A 241 2.71 -36.40 -7.68
CA GLY A 241 3.30 -35.87 -8.92
C GLY A 241 3.67 -34.38 -8.84
N GLY A 242 3.25 -33.66 -7.80
CA GLY A 242 3.81 -32.34 -7.46
C GLY A 242 5.24 -32.48 -6.92
N ASN A 243 6.11 -31.50 -7.17
CA ASN A 243 7.50 -31.47 -6.69
C ASN A 243 7.63 -31.26 -5.15
N GLY A 244 6.55 -31.53 -4.39
CA GLY A 244 6.41 -31.15 -2.99
C GLY A 244 6.37 -29.63 -2.80
N ARG A 245 6.40 -29.19 -1.54
CA ARG A 245 6.52 -27.77 -1.17
C ARG A 245 7.94 -27.27 -1.44
N PRO A 246 8.16 -26.26 -2.31
CA PRO A 246 9.46 -25.65 -2.47
C PRO A 246 9.96 -25.05 -1.14
N ILE A 247 11.24 -25.23 -0.85
CA ILE A 247 11.89 -24.64 0.32
C ILE A 247 12.35 -23.23 -0.05
N VAL A 248 11.82 -22.21 0.64
CA VAL A 248 12.08 -20.81 0.35
C VAL A 248 12.85 -20.16 1.48
N ALA A 249 14.08 -19.75 1.19
CA ALA A 249 14.87 -18.87 2.04
C ALA A 249 14.46 -17.42 1.79
N TRP A 250 14.14 -16.68 2.85
CA TRP A 250 13.88 -15.24 2.77
C TRP A 250 14.59 -14.52 3.91
N MET A 251 15.70 -13.83 3.62
CA MET A 251 16.56 -13.23 4.64
C MET A 251 17.39 -12.07 4.07
N SER A 252 18.11 -11.39 4.96
CA SER A 252 19.05 -10.32 4.63
C SER A 252 20.35 -10.50 5.41
N ALA A 253 21.47 -10.18 4.79
CA ALA A 253 22.76 -10.03 5.46
C ALA A 253 22.79 -8.73 6.29
N LEU A 254 23.45 -8.80 7.44
CA LEU A 254 23.81 -7.68 8.30
C LEU A 254 25.29 -7.34 8.11
N ALA A 255 25.72 -6.19 8.65
CA ALA A 255 27.09 -5.69 8.48
C ALA A 255 28.15 -6.53 9.22
N ASP A 256 27.75 -7.42 10.13
CA ASP A 256 28.59 -8.24 10.99
C ASP A 256 28.64 -9.72 10.55
N ASP A 257 28.40 -10.00 9.27
CA ASP A 257 28.32 -11.36 8.69
C ASP A 257 27.27 -12.28 9.36
N THR A 258 26.27 -11.68 10.00
CA THR A 258 25.07 -12.38 10.46
C THR A 258 23.87 -12.13 9.54
N PHE A 259 22.85 -12.97 9.63
CA PHE A 259 21.68 -12.92 8.76
C PHE A 259 20.39 -13.02 9.58
N ILE A 260 19.37 -12.30 9.12
CA ILE A 260 18.07 -12.26 9.79
C ILE A 260 16.93 -12.18 8.76
N THR A 261 15.73 -12.60 9.16
CA THR A 261 14.50 -12.33 8.42
C THR A 261 13.75 -11.20 9.11
N SER A 262 13.65 -10.03 8.46
CA SER A 262 12.79 -8.94 8.94
C SER A 262 11.31 -9.31 8.82
N ASP A 263 10.46 -8.85 9.75
CA ASP A 263 9.01 -9.17 9.81
C ASP A 263 8.75 -10.68 9.65
N VAL A 264 9.50 -11.49 10.41
CA VAL A 264 9.59 -12.95 10.24
C VAL A 264 8.24 -13.66 10.36
N LEU A 265 7.35 -13.18 11.22
CA LEU A 265 6.02 -13.79 11.40
C LEU A 265 5.14 -13.56 10.17
N TYR A 266 5.13 -12.34 9.64
CA TYR A 266 4.45 -12.00 8.39
C TYR A 266 4.99 -12.82 7.22
N LYS A 267 6.32 -12.81 7.00
CA LYS A 267 6.93 -13.55 5.88
C LYS A 267 6.71 -15.04 6.01
N ASN A 268 6.80 -15.61 7.21
CA ASN A 268 6.49 -17.01 7.44
C ASN A 268 5.06 -17.36 7.08
N ARG A 269 4.12 -16.49 7.44
CA ARG A 269 2.71 -16.68 7.12
C ARG A 269 2.48 -16.59 5.61
N VAL A 270 3.03 -15.57 4.94
CA VAL A 270 2.96 -15.42 3.49
C VAL A 270 3.52 -16.65 2.77
N LEU A 271 4.73 -17.11 3.13
CA LEU A 271 5.35 -18.28 2.51
C LEU A 271 4.51 -19.54 2.71
N GLN A 272 3.99 -19.74 3.93
CA GLN A 272 3.16 -20.89 4.24
C GLN A 272 1.84 -20.86 3.47
N ASP A 273 1.15 -19.72 3.43
CA ASP A 273 -0.10 -19.55 2.68
C ASP A 273 0.14 -19.65 1.16
N SER A 274 1.35 -19.35 0.66
CA SER A 274 1.78 -19.62 -0.72
C SER A 274 2.20 -21.07 -0.97
N GLY A 275 1.98 -21.99 -0.02
CA GLY A 275 2.30 -23.40 -0.16
C GLY A 275 3.79 -23.75 -0.04
N ALA A 276 4.65 -22.87 0.47
CA ALA A 276 6.08 -23.10 0.61
C ALA A 276 6.47 -23.72 1.97
N THR A 277 7.62 -24.40 1.99
CA THR A 277 8.34 -24.68 3.23
C THR A 277 9.23 -23.49 3.56
N LYS A 278 8.92 -22.77 4.63
CA LYS A 278 9.68 -21.61 5.09
C LYS A 278 11.07 -21.97 5.61
N LEU A 279 12.09 -21.23 5.17
CA LEU A 279 13.45 -21.26 5.70
C LEU A 279 13.87 -19.83 6.09
N THR A 280 13.44 -19.39 7.27
CA THR A 280 13.64 -18.02 7.78
C THR A 280 14.38 -18.01 9.11
N LEU A 281 14.92 -16.85 9.48
CA LEU A 281 15.72 -16.65 10.69
C LEU A 281 15.00 -15.63 11.61
N SER A 282 14.45 -16.12 12.72
CA SER A 282 13.78 -15.26 13.72
C SER A 282 14.74 -14.46 14.60
N LEU A 283 16.00 -14.91 14.68
CA LEU A 283 17.12 -14.25 15.33
C LEU A 283 18.29 -14.23 14.35
N ALA A 284 19.21 -13.28 14.55
CA ALA A 284 20.43 -13.21 13.76
C ALA A 284 21.22 -14.53 13.87
N ALA A 285 21.65 -15.08 12.74
CA ALA A 285 22.43 -16.31 12.67
C ALA A 285 23.75 -16.07 11.92
N PRO A 286 24.86 -16.69 12.35
CA PRO A 286 26.16 -16.52 11.71
C PRO A 286 26.21 -17.17 10.33
N LEU A 287 27.00 -16.59 9.42
CA LEU A 287 27.18 -17.05 8.04
C LEU A 287 27.32 -18.57 7.87
N ALA A 288 28.17 -19.24 8.65
CA ALA A 288 28.43 -20.67 8.52
C ALA A 288 27.17 -21.54 8.75
N GLN A 289 26.27 -21.09 9.63
CA GLN A 289 24.98 -21.75 9.85
C GLN A 289 24.04 -21.50 8.67
N VAL A 290 24.01 -20.26 8.16
CA VAL A 290 23.19 -19.85 7.03
C VAL A 290 23.56 -20.60 5.75
N GLN A 291 24.85 -20.74 5.45
CA GLN A 291 25.33 -21.51 4.31
C GLN A 291 24.85 -22.97 4.37
N LYS A 292 24.93 -23.63 5.53
CA LYS A 292 24.40 -24.99 5.72
C LYS A 292 22.88 -25.05 5.53
N TYR A 293 22.16 -24.02 5.93
CA TYR A 293 20.70 -23.97 5.77
C TYR A 293 20.33 -23.80 4.30
N LEU A 294 21.04 -22.93 3.59
CA LEU A 294 20.82 -22.61 2.19
C LEU A 294 21.04 -23.78 1.24
N LEU A 295 21.80 -24.83 1.63
CA LEU A 295 21.90 -26.08 0.87
C LEU A 295 20.53 -26.76 0.65
N LYS A 296 19.55 -26.50 1.52
CA LYS A 296 18.19 -27.05 1.40
C LYS A 296 17.28 -26.19 0.52
N ALA A 297 17.60 -24.92 0.30
CA ALA A 297 16.70 -23.96 -0.34
C ALA A 297 16.59 -24.19 -1.85
N ASP A 298 15.35 -24.21 -2.35
CA ASP A 298 15.05 -24.23 -3.78
C ASP A 298 14.96 -22.81 -4.36
N VAL A 299 14.64 -21.83 -3.51
CA VAL A 299 14.52 -20.40 -3.84
C VAL A 299 15.19 -19.58 -2.74
N LEU A 300 15.94 -18.55 -3.15
CA LEU A 300 16.44 -17.50 -2.25
C LEU A 300 15.77 -16.17 -2.60
N ILE A 301 15.15 -15.53 -1.62
CA ILE A 301 14.68 -14.14 -1.66
C ILE A 301 15.60 -13.32 -0.75
N ASP A 302 16.34 -12.40 -1.32
CA ASP A 302 17.29 -11.55 -0.60
C ASP A 302 16.75 -10.13 -0.36
N ASP A 303 16.69 -9.74 0.91
CA ASP A 303 16.27 -8.41 1.35
C ASP A 303 17.44 -7.50 1.72
N THR A 304 18.69 -7.91 1.46
CA THR A 304 19.88 -7.14 1.84
C THR A 304 19.89 -5.80 1.08
N PRO A 305 19.86 -4.63 1.75
CA PRO A 305 19.69 -3.35 1.06
C PRO A 305 20.78 -3.01 0.03
N THR A 306 22.00 -3.49 0.26
CA THR A 306 23.18 -3.23 -0.58
C THR A 306 23.30 -4.15 -1.78
N VAL A 307 22.50 -5.22 -1.86
CA VAL A 307 22.55 -6.20 -2.95
C VAL A 307 21.70 -5.72 -4.12
N SER A 308 22.26 -5.71 -5.32
CA SER A 308 21.58 -5.34 -6.58
C SER A 308 21.71 -6.38 -7.69
N SER A 309 22.71 -7.27 -7.58
CA SER A 309 23.07 -8.28 -8.58
C SER A 309 23.28 -9.66 -7.95
N LEU A 310 23.35 -10.70 -8.80
CA LEU A 310 23.73 -12.04 -8.34
C LEU A 310 25.14 -12.09 -7.75
N ALA A 311 26.07 -11.30 -8.29
CA ALA A 311 27.44 -11.22 -7.76
C ALA A 311 27.45 -10.68 -6.33
N ASP A 312 26.60 -9.68 -6.04
CA ASP A 312 26.47 -9.13 -4.69
C ASP A 312 25.91 -10.18 -3.72
N VAL A 313 24.94 -11.01 -4.14
CA VAL A 313 24.46 -12.14 -3.32
C VAL A 313 25.57 -13.15 -3.07
N ILE A 314 26.29 -13.56 -4.12
CA ILE A 314 27.38 -14.54 -3.97
C ILE A 314 28.46 -14.00 -3.01
N ALA A 315 28.75 -12.70 -3.05
CA ALA A 315 29.68 -12.04 -2.14
C ALA A 315 29.12 -11.96 -0.70
N ALA A 316 27.90 -11.45 -0.52
CA ALA A 316 27.28 -11.27 0.79
C ALA A 316 27.12 -12.60 1.56
N TYR A 317 26.78 -13.67 0.86
CA TYR A 317 26.62 -15.02 1.44
C TYR A 317 27.88 -15.89 1.31
N GLN A 318 28.97 -15.33 0.78
CA GLN A 318 30.26 -16.01 0.57
C GLN A 318 30.13 -17.39 -0.12
N LEU A 319 29.30 -17.48 -1.16
CA LEU A 319 28.93 -18.75 -1.81
C LEU A 319 29.85 -19.13 -2.97
N GLY A 320 30.86 -18.32 -3.29
CA GLY A 320 31.61 -18.42 -4.56
C GLY A 320 32.24 -19.80 -4.82
N SER A 321 32.95 -20.36 -3.84
CA SER A 321 33.63 -21.67 -3.98
C SER A 321 32.67 -22.87 -3.99
N SER A 322 31.45 -22.70 -3.48
CA SER A 322 30.43 -23.75 -3.33
C SER A 322 29.16 -23.46 -4.14
N ALA A 323 29.22 -22.54 -5.11
CA ALA A 323 28.03 -22.09 -5.85
C ALA A 323 27.29 -23.26 -6.53
N ALA A 324 28.03 -24.28 -6.96
CA ALA A 324 27.53 -25.52 -7.53
C ALA A 324 26.92 -26.49 -6.50
N GLU A 325 26.75 -26.14 -5.24
CA GLU A 325 26.05 -26.95 -4.23
C GLU A 325 24.61 -26.44 -3.99
N TYR A 326 24.36 -25.15 -4.24
CA TYR A 326 23.09 -24.51 -3.96
C TYR A 326 22.10 -24.65 -5.13
N LYS A 327 20.96 -25.30 -4.87
CA LYS A 327 19.92 -25.53 -5.89
C LYS A 327 19.39 -24.24 -6.50
N PHE A 328 19.15 -23.21 -5.67
CA PHE A 328 18.64 -21.93 -6.15
C PHE A 328 19.61 -21.21 -7.10
N LEU A 329 20.93 -21.41 -6.96
CA LEU A 329 21.92 -20.86 -7.90
C LEU A 329 21.88 -21.65 -9.21
N LYS A 330 21.94 -22.98 -9.14
CA LYS A 330 21.87 -23.86 -10.32
C LYS A 330 20.62 -23.61 -11.17
N ASN A 331 19.49 -23.41 -10.50
CA ASN A 331 18.18 -23.29 -11.15
C ASN A 331 17.79 -21.84 -11.44
N ASN A 332 18.69 -20.87 -11.22
CA ASN A 332 18.42 -19.45 -11.49
C ASN A 332 17.18 -18.92 -10.72
N ARG A 333 17.09 -19.24 -9.42
CA ARG A 333 15.97 -18.90 -8.52
C ARG A 333 16.42 -18.00 -7.35
N VAL A 334 17.16 -16.94 -7.66
CA VAL A 334 17.48 -15.87 -6.71
C VAL A 334 16.65 -14.64 -7.04
N PHE A 335 15.91 -14.15 -6.06
CA PHE A 335 15.00 -13.03 -6.20
C PHE A 335 15.30 -11.93 -5.19
N LYS A 336 14.87 -10.72 -5.53
CA LYS A 336 14.85 -9.57 -4.64
C LYS A 336 13.51 -8.86 -4.78
N THR A 337 12.99 -8.29 -3.70
CA THR A 337 11.70 -7.59 -3.70
C THR A 337 11.81 -6.14 -4.20
N ASP A 338 12.56 -5.89 -5.27
CA ASP A 338 12.86 -4.55 -5.80
C ASP A 338 12.57 -4.40 -7.30
N LEU A 339 11.71 -5.26 -7.87
CA LEU A 339 11.36 -5.22 -9.29
C LEU A 339 10.82 -3.86 -9.70
N ARG A 340 9.90 -3.32 -8.91
CA ARG A 340 9.21 -2.06 -9.20
C ARG A 340 9.75 -0.94 -8.31
N ARG A 341 10.23 0.13 -8.94
CA ARG A 341 10.89 1.26 -8.29
C ARG A 341 10.45 2.57 -8.91
N ASN A 342 10.64 3.69 -8.22
CA ASN A 342 10.52 4.99 -8.87
C ASN A 342 11.67 5.22 -9.85
N ARG A 343 11.53 6.22 -10.73
CA ARG A 343 12.51 6.53 -11.77
C ARG A 343 13.89 6.87 -11.22
N GLU A 344 13.96 7.53 -10.07
CA GLU A 344 15.21 7.93 -9.40
C GLU A 344 15.87 6.77 -8.65
N LEU A 345 15.24 5.59 -8.62
CA LEU A 345 15.67 4.41 -7.86
C LEU A 345 15.82 4.67 -6.36
N SER A 346 15.28 5.77 -5.84
CA SER A 346 15.35 6.11 -4.42
C SER A 346 14.37 5.28 -3.58
N ALA A 347 13.30 4.75 -4.18
CA ALA A 347 12.23 4.02 -3.50
C ALA A 347 11.88 2.70 -4.18
N ASN A 348 11.45 1.74 -3.36
CA ASN A 348 10.99 0.42 -3.74
C ASN A 348 9.49 0.29 -3.43
N ASP A 349 8.71 -0.16 -4.41
CA ASP A 349 7.26 -0.27 -4.30
C ASP A 349 6.82 -1.36 -3.30
N PHE A 350 7.66 -2.38 -3.06
CA PHE A 350 7.34 -3.45 -2.11
C PHE A 350 7.20 -2.93 -0.67
N GLU A 351 8.02 -1.96 -0.29
CA GLU A 351 7.97 -1.33 1.05
C GLU A 351 6.68 -0.52 1.25
N ASP A 352 6.02 -0.15 0.15
CA ASP A 352 4.80 0.67 0.16
C ASP A 352 3.56 -0.22 0.11
N GLY A 353 3.62 -1.26 -0.72
CA GLY A 353 2.46 -2.04 -1.12
C GLY A 353 2.21 -3.32 -0.35
N ASN A 354 3.24 -3.93 0.26
CA ASN A 354 3.15 -5.32 0.73
C ASN A 354 2.03 -5.56 1.75
N PHE A 355 1.76 -4.64 2.66
CA PHE A 355 0.68 -4.74 3.66
C PHE A 355 -0.71 -4.45 3.07
N GLY A 356 -0.78 -3.59 2.05
CA GLY A 356 -2.04 -3.20 1.39
C GLY A 356 -2.50 -4.15 0.29
N MET A 357 -1.64 -5.07 -0.14
CA MET A 357 -1.87 -5.95 -1.29
C MET A 357 -1.34 -7.37 -1.07
N PRO A 358 -1.71 -8.06 0.03
CA PRO A 358 -1.22 -9.41 0.32
C PRO A 358 -1.67 -10.46 -0.71
N ASP A 359 -2.83 -10.27 -1.33
CA ASP A 359 -3.36 -11.06 -2.45
C ASP A 359 -2.45 -11.00 -3.69
N TYR A 360 -1.89 -9.83 -3.99
CA TYR A 360 -0.93 -9.67 -5.07
C TYR A 360 0.45 -10.26 -4.72
N LEU A 361 0.87 -10.11 -3.46
CA LEU A 361 2.13 -10.68 -2.97
C LEU A 361 2.10 -12.21 -3.09
N GLN A 362 0.98 -12.81 -2.74
CA GLN A 362 0.77 -14.24 -2.94
C GLN A 362 0.78 -14.60 -4.44
N GLY A 363 0.17 -13.79 -5.31
CA GLY A 363 0.23 -13.97 -6.76
C GLY A 363 1.66 -14.06 -7.31
N ASP A 364 2.54 -13.14 -6.90
CA ASP A 364 3.97 -13.15 -7.25
C ASP A 364 4.65 -14.46 -6.79
N LEU A 365 4.40 -14.88 -5.54
CA LEU A 365 4.99 -16.09 -5.00
C LEU A 365 4.47 -17.34 -5.71
N LEU A 366 3.18 -17.43 -6.03
CA LEU A 366 2.63 -18.56 -6.79
C LEU A 366 3.27 -18.65 -8.18
N ASN A 367 3.51 -17.54 -8.86
CA ASN A 367 4.24 -17.52 -10.13
C ASN A 367 5.68 -18.06 -9.99
N ILE A 368 6.36 -17.74 -8.88
CA ILE A 368 7.73 -18.19 -8.59
C ILE A 368 7.77 -19.67 -8.21
N LEU A 369 6.84 -20.12 -7.36
CA LEU A 369 6.88 -21.41 -6.70
C LEU A 369 6.21 -22.50 -7.54
N TYR A 370 5.10 -22.16 -8.18
CA TYR A 370 4.24 -23.05 -8.96
C TYR A 370 3.89 -22.38 -10.29
N THR A 371 4.88 -22.20 -11.17
CA THR A 371 4.69 -21.44 -12.42
C THR A 371 3.50 -21.92 -13.24
N SER A 372 3.17 -23.22 -13.25
CA SER A 372 1.97 -23.75 -13.93
C SER A 372 0.64 -23.25 -13.37
N LEU A 373 0.58 -22.91 -12.07
CA LEU A 373 -0.61 -22.42 -11.39
C LEU A 373 -0.91 -20.96 -11.76
N ASN A 374 0.12 -20.15 -11.99
CA ASN A 374 -0.03 -18.71 -12.22
C ASN A 374 0.90 -18.21 -13.33
N PHE A 375 0.94 -18.92 -14.47
CA PHE A 375 1.95 -18.70 -15.53
C PHE A 375 1.84 -17.34 -16.22
N ASN A 376 0.63 -16.82 -16.37
CA ASN A 376 0.35 -15.51 -16.99
C ASN A 376 0.54 -14.32 -16.04
N TRP A 377 0.92 -14.58 -14.78
CA TRP A 377 1.08 -13.52 -13.80
C TRP A 377 2.33 -12.69 -14.06
N ASN A 378 2.12 -11.39 -14.21
CA ASN A 378 3.20 -10.42 -14.28
C ASN A 378 3.61 -10.03 -12.86
N ARG A 379 4.79 -10.50 -12.44
CA ARG A 379 5.32 -10.19 -11.11
C ARG A 379 5.35 -8.69 -10.86
N ILE A 380 5.00 -8.27 -9.65
CA ILE A 380 4.95 -6.87 -9.24
C ILE A 380 6.22 -6.47 -8.51
N TRP A 381 6.72 -7.31 -7.59
CA TRP A 381 7.83 -6.95 -6.71
C TRP A 381 9.06 -7.85 -6.83
N PHE A 382 8.92 -9.11 -7.22
CA PHE A 382 10.07 -10.02 -7.24
C PHE A 382 10.85 -9.97 -8.55
N ARG A 383 12.03 -9.36 -8.50
CA ARG A 383 13.01 -9.31 -9.58
C ARG A 383 13.89 -10.54 -9.52
N ARG A 384 14.01 -11.30 -10.61
CA ARG A 384 14.92 -12.44 -10.67
C ARG A 384 16.34 -11.93 -10.93
N ILE A 385 17.06 -11.60 -9.86
CA ILE A 385 18.40 -11.01 -9.96
C ILE A 385 19.42 -11.97 -10.54
N SER A 386 19.21 -13.29 -10.40
CA SER A 386 20.05 -14.30 -11.03
C SER A 386 19.90 -14.37 -12.56
N ALA A 387 18.80 -13.85 -13.12
CA ALA A 387 18.57 -13.74 -14.56
C ALA A 387 18.90 -12.34 -15.11
N GLY A 388 19.32 -11.40 -14.25
CA GLY A 388 19.56 -10.02 -14.66
C GLY A 388 18.30 -9.26 -15.05
N ASP A 389 17.12 -9.63 -14.50
CA ASP A 389 15.86 -8.91 -14.74
C ASP A 389 16.07 -7.41 -14.46
N ALA A 390 15.64 -6.57 -15.41
CA ALA A 390 15.67 -5.13 -15.28
C ALA A 390 14.57 -4.61 -14.34
N TYR A 391 14.74 -3.39 -13.83
CA TYR A 391 13.71 -2.72 -13.06
C TYR A 391 12.51 -2.33 -13.92
N VAL A 392 11.33 -2.35 -13.30
CA VAL A 392 10.11 -1.71 -13.79
C VAL A 392 10.03 -0.34 -13.12
N LEU A 393 10.31 0.72 -13.88
CA LEU A 393 10.36 2.09 -13.35
C LEU A 393 8.99 2.76 -13.41
N GLU A 394 8.49 3.27 -12.28
CA GLU A 394 7.23 3.99 -12.16
C GLU A 394 7.43 5.49 -12.36
N ASP A 395 6.48 6.08 -13.09
CA ASP A 395 6.35 7.52 -13.28
C ASP A 395 4.89 7.90 -13.52
N ALA A 396 4.61 9.21 -13.57
CA ALA A 396 3.26 9.74 -13.73
C ALA A 396 2.56 9.29 -15.03
N SER A 397 3.30 8.95 -16.09
CA SER A 397 2.69 8.54 -17.37
C SER A 397 1.96 7.20 -17.28
N LYS A 398 2.26 6.41 -16.25
CA LYS A 398 1.58 5.14 -15.97
C LYS A 398 0.29 5.31 -15.15
N CYS A 399 -0.11 6.53 -14.78
CA CYS A 399 -1.42 6.74 -14.16
C CYS A 399 -2.52 6.57 -15.23
N PRO A 400 -3.46 5.61 -15.06
CA PRO A 400 -4.44 5.28 -16.11
C PRO A 400 -5.28 6.48 -16.52
N SER A 401 -5.18 6.85 -17.80
CA SER A 401 -5.88 8.02 -18.40
C SER A 401 -5.64 9.34 -17.65
N SER A 402 -4.53 9.45 -16.92
CA SER A 402 -4.26 10.54 -15.98
C SER A 402 -5.36 10.76 -14.93
N ASN A 403 -6.21 9.75 -14.71
CA ASN A 403 -7.30 9.79 -13.76
C ASN A 403 -6.81 9.33 -12.38
N ILE A 404 -6.59 10.30 -11.49
CA ILE A 404 -6.12 10.04 -10.11
C ILE A 404 -7.14 9.26 -9.26
N SER A 405 -8.37 9.09 -9.73
CA SER A 405 -9.44 8.30 -9.09
C SER A 405 -9.62 6.92 -9.73
N SER A 406 -8.76 6.56 -10.67
CA SER A 406 -8.74 5.21 -11.28
C SER A 406 -8.62 4.13 -10.19
N SER A 407 -9.19 2.94 -10.39
CA SER A 407 -9.14 1.88 -9.37
C SER A 407 -7.74 1.28 -9.24
N LEU A 408 -7.42 0.64 -8.11
CA LEU A 408 -6.16 -0.10 -7.97
C LEU A 408 -6.01 -1.15 -9.09
N ALA A 409 -7.10 -1.83 -9.45
CA ALA A 409 -7.17 -2.82 -10.52
C ALA A 409 -6.84 -2.29 -11.93
N SER A 410 -6.91 -0.98 -12.15
CA SER A 410 -6.50 -0.36 -13.41
C SER A 410 -4.99 -0.11 -13.52
N ILE A 411 -4.29 -0.11 -12.38
CA ILE A 411 -2.83 0.03 -12.29
C ILE A 411 -2.19 -1.36 -12.20
N TYR A 412 -2.78 -2.25 -11.40
CA TYR A 412 -2.29 -3.60 -11.15
C TYR A 412 -3.30 -4.62 -11.68
N ALA A 413 -2.84 -5.55 -12.51
CA ALA A 413 -3.69 -6.60 -13.06
C ALA A 413 -4.47 -7.31 -11.93
N THR A 414 -5.79 -7.43 -12.11
CA THR A 414 -6.64 -8.02 -11.07
C THR A 414 -6.22 -9.46 -10.79
N THR A 415 -6.02 -9.79 -9.52
CA THR A 415 -5.75 -11.16 -9.10
C THR A 415 -7.04 -11.96 -9.21
N ILE A 416 -7.01 -13.03 -10.00
CA ILE A 416 -8.08 -14.02 -10.10
C ILE A 416 -7.60 -15.27 -9.38
N CYS A 417 -8.49 -16.00 -8.71
CA CYS A 417 -8.11 -17.27 -8.12
C CYS A 417 -7.54 -18.20 -9.21
N PRO A 418 -6.29 -18.67 -9.07
CA PRO A 418 -5.70 -19.54 -10.05
C PRO A 418 -6.46 -20.86 -10.08
N GLN A 419 -6.92 -21.25 -11.26
CA GLN A 419 -7.60 -22.53 -11.44
C GLN A 419 -6.55 -23.64 -11.36
N THR A 420 -6.78 -24.64 -10.51
CA THR A 420 -6.01 -25.88 -10.60
C THR A 420 -6.27 -26.51 -11.97
N PRO A 421 -5.26 -26.91 -12.75
CA PRO A 421 -5.47 -27.65 -13.99
C PRO A 421 -6.32 -28.89 -13.69
N THR A 422 -7.58 -28.89 -14.13
CA THR A 422 -8.52 -29.98 -13.87
C THR A 422 -8.09 -31.21 -14.66
N GLY A 423 -7.59 -32.22 -13.96
CA GLY A 423 -7.75 -33.61 -14.37
C GLY A 423 -9.07 -34.12 -13.79
N SER A 424 -10.08 -34.28 -14.66
CA SER A 424 -11.37 -34.96 -14.45
C SER A 424 -12.24 -34.53 -13.26
N SER A 425 -13.49 -34.19 -13.56
CA SER A 425 -14.57 -33.93 -12.61
C SER A 425 -14.71 -35.04 -11.56
N VAL A 426 -14.38 -34.72 -10.31
CA VAL A 426 -14.89 -35.45 -9.15
C VAL A 426 -16.11 -34.69 -8.68
N ALA A 427 -17.26 -35.35 -8.75
CA ALA A 427 -18.53 -34.83 -8.26
C ALA A 427 -18.42 -34.48 -6.77
N ASP A 428 -19.00 -33.34 -6.41
CA ASP A 428 -19.17 -32.83 -5.06
C ASP A 428 -19.94 -33.84 -4.18
N PRO A 429 -19.40 -34.32 -3.04
CA PRO A 429 -20.11 -35.22 -2.15
C PRO A 429 -21.03 -34.51 -1.14
N SER A 430 -21.38 -33.23 -1.34
CA SER A 430 -22.21 -32.46 -0.39
C SER A 430 -23.68 -32.25 -0.79
N THR A 431 -24.24 -33.10 -1.64
CA THR A 431 -25.71 -33.16 -1.82
C THR A 431 -26.32 -34.29 -0.99
N PRO A 432 -27.12 -33.99 0.05
CA PRO A 432 -27.91 -35.03 0.72
C PRO A 432 -29.03 -35.51 -0.22
N PRO A 433 -29.40 -36.80 -0.18
CA PRO A 433 -30.46 -37.33 -1.02
C PRO A 433 -31.80 -36.72 -0.58
N VAL A 434 -32.44 -35.97 -1.47
CA VAL A 434 -33.84 -35.57 -1.29
C VAL A 434 -34.69 -36.80 -1.52
N THR A 435 -35.30 -37.32 -0.46
CA THR A 435 -36.33 -38.34 -0.53
C THR A 435 -37.66 -37.70 -0.90
N ASP A 436 -38.26 -38.17 -1.99
CA ASP A 436 -39.63 -37.87 -2.42
C ASP A 436 -40.64 -38.32 -1.35
N ALA A 437 -41.10 -37.38 -0.53
CA ALA A 437 -42.32 -37.51 0.25
C ALA A 437 -42.82 -36.10 0.60
N ASP A 438 -43.45 -35.44 -0.38
CA ASP A 438 -44.59 -34.50 -0.19
C ASP A 438 -44.78 -33.67 -1.46
N LEU A 439 -45.37 -34.27 -2.50
CA LEU A 439 -45.99 -33.52 -3.59
C LEU A 439 -47.35 -34.16 -3.96
N PRO A 440 -48.45 -33.38 -4.00
CA PRO A 440 -49.78 -33.86 -4.40
C PRO A 440 -49.88 -34.08 -5.92
N PRO A 441 -50.86 -34.89 -6.40
CA PRO A 441 -50.77 -35.55 -7.68
C PRO A 441 -51.06 -34.66 -8.90
N ASN A 442 -50.33 -35.03 -9.94
CA ASN A 442 -50.26 -34.53 -11.30
C ASN A 442 -51.62 -34.56 -12.04
N THR A 443 -51.92 -33.50 -12.79
CA THR A 443 -52.79 -33.59 -13.98
C THR A 443 -52.06 -33.02 -15.19
N THR A 444 -51.88 -33.94 -16.13
CA THR A 444 -51.33 -33.85 -17.49
C THR A 444 -51.94 -32.76 -18.36
N THR A 445 -51.11 -32.08 -19.16
CA THR A 445 -51.25 -32.07 -20.63
C THR A 445 -50.00 -31.56 -21.36
N THR A 446 -49.59 -32.41 -22.31
CA THR A 446 -48.75 -32.31 -23.51
C THR A 446 -48.45 -30.92 -24.13
N ALA A 447 -47.18 -30.78 -24.55
CA ALA A 447 -46.74 -30.48 -25.92
C ALA A 447 -45.91 -29.21 -26.18
N THR A 448 -44.81 -29.48 -26.90
CA THR A 448 -44.12 -28.69 -27.95
C THR A 448 -43.15 -27.58 -27.57
N ALA A 449 -41.94 -27.77 -28.11
CA ALA A 449 -40.81 -26.85 -28.14
C ALA A 449 -41.09 -25.62 -29.00
N ALA A 450 -40.63 -24.46 -28.52
CA ALA A 450 -40.33 -23.31 -29.36
C ALA A 450 -39.18 -22.50 -28.73
N THR A 451 -38.15 -22.30 -29.54
CA THR A 451 -37.03 -21.37 -29.35
C THR A 451 -37.51 -19.94 -29.12
N VAL A 452 -36.97 -19.24 -28.12
CA VAL A 452 -37.17 -17.79 -27.94
C VAL A 452 -35.82 -17.09 -27.78
N ASN A 453 -35.51 -16.28 -28.79
CA ASN A 453 -34.52 -15.20 -28.72
C ASN A 453 -34.97 -14.15 -27.70
N VAL A 454 -34.09 -13.73 -26.80
CA VAL A 454 -34.32 -12.55 -25.96
C VAL A 454 -33.41 -11.43 -26.43
N ALA A 455 -34.04 -10.45 -27.08
CA ALA A 455 -33.46 -9.16 -27.43
C ALA A 455 -33.48 -8.22 -26.21
N SER A 456 -32.42 -7.42 -26.10
CA SER A 456 -32.22 -6.32 -25.17
C SER A 456 -33.19 -5.17 -25.43
N GLY A 457 -34.00 -4.79 -24.43
CA GLY A 457 -34.84 -3.60 -24.45
C GLY A 457 -34.22 -2.47 -23.62
N THR A 458 -33.80 -1.39 -24.28
CA THR A 458 -33.52 -0.07 -23.71
C THR A 458 -34.77 0.80 -23.83
N SER A 459 -35.23 1.39 -22.72
CA SER A 459 -36.37 2.32 -22.72
C SER A 459 -35.92 3.74 -23.02
N SER A 460 -36.51 4.33 -24.05
CA SER A 460 -36.41 5.73 -24.45
C SER A 460 -37.46 6.60 -23.73
N GLY A 461 -37.06 7.81 -23.36
CA GLY A 461 -37.95 8.93 -23.01
C GLY A 461 -37.36 10.21 -23.61
N GLY A 462 -38.10 10.83 -24.54
CA GLY A 462 -37.66 11.96 -25.38
C GLY A 462 -37.61 13.32 -24.66
N VAL A 463 -36.62 14.17 -24.98
CA VAL A 463 -36.56 15.25 -26.01
C VAL A 463 -37.18 16.60 -25.59
N ALA A 464 -36.28 17.57 -25.36
CA ALA A 464 -36.34 18.99 -25.79
C ALA A 464 -34.92 19.55 -25.51
N GLY A 465 -34.15 20.19 -26.37
CA GLY A 465 -34.38 20.93 -27.61
C GLY A 465 -33.53 22.21 -27.50
N ILE A 466 -32.51 22.36 -28.35
CA ILE A 466 -32.00 23.61 -28.97
C ILE A 466 -30.65 23.30 -29.63
N ALA A 467 -30.62 23.47 -30.95
CA ALA A 467 -29.43 23.51 -31.78
C ALA A 467 -29.17 24.97 -32.16
N ILE A 468 -27.94 25.49 -31.96
CA ILE A 468 -27.38 26.58 -32.77
C ILE A 468 -25.87 26.34 -33.01
N ALA A 469 -25.58 26.13 -34.29
CA ALA A 469 -24.38 26.29 -35.12
C ALA A 469 -23.01 26.68 -34.53
N VAL A 470 -22.01 25.84 -34.85
CA VAL A 470 -20.80 26.09 -35.67
C VAL A 470 -20.30 27.55 -35.77
N LEU A 471 -19.09 27.81 -35.24
CA LEU A 471 -17.98 28.59 -35.86
C LEU A 471 -16.80 28.69 -34.87
N LEU A 472 -15.61 28.19 -35.28
CA LEU A 472 -14.23 28.63 -34.93
C LEU A 472 -13.22 27.47 -34.92
N VAL A 473 -13.04 26.83 -36.08
CA VAL A 473 -11.75 26.27 -36.46
C VAL A 473 -10.90 27.43 -36.99
N GLY A 474 -9.88 27.85 -36.24
CA GLY A 474 -9.00 28.95 -36.68
C GLY A 474 -8.15 29.65 -35.61
N GLY A 475 -8.07 29.14 -34.38
CA GLY A 475 -7.42 29.84 -33.26
C GLY A 475 -6.39 29.03 -32.45
N LEU A 476 -5.81 27.95 -32.99
CA LEU A 476 -4.93 27.05 -32.22
C LEU A 476 -3.55 26.78 -32.82
N VAL A 477 -3.18 27.43 -33.92
CA VAL A 477 -1.84 27.31 -34.54
C VAL A 477 -0.92 28.50 -34.18
N GLY A 478 -1.44 29.57 -33.58
CA GLY A 478 -0.65 30.76 -33.22
C GLY A 478 -0.02 30.77 -31.82
N LEU A 479 -0.45 29.89 -30.90
CA LEU A 479 -0.03 29.92 -29.49
C LEU A 479 1.09 28.94 -29.12
N THR A 480 1.39 27.96 -29.97
CA THR A 480 2.51 27.03 -29.80
C THR A 480 3.85 27.61 -30.30
N GLY A 481 3.84 28.60 -31.20
CA GLY A 481 5.04 29.27 -31.71
C GLY A 481 5.72 30.23 -30.72
N GLY A 482 4.95 30.90 -29.86
CA GLY A 482 5.49 31.87 -28.88
C GLY A 482 6.20 31.21 -27.68
N TYR A 483 5.82 29.98 -27.33
CA TYR A 483 6.34 29.27 -26.16
C TYR A 483 7.75 28.70 -26.39
N VAL A 484 8.11 28.37 -27.64
CA VAL A 484 9.41 27.77 -27.97
C VAL A 484 10.51 28.82 -28.14
N LEU A 485 10.17 30.06 -28.54
CA LEU A 485 11.15 31.15 -28.68
C LEU A 485 11.55 31.76 -27.32
N GLY A 486 10.61 31.87 -26.36
CA GLY A 486 10.90 32.40 -25.02
C GLY A 486 11.87 31.55 -24.19
N ARG A 487 11.89 30.23 -24.40
CA ARG A 487 12.81 29.31 -23.70
C ARG A 487 14.25 29.33 -24.21
N ARG A 488 14.52 29.83 -25.42
CA ARG A 488 15.89 29.93 -25.96
C ARG A 488 16.61 31.21 -25.53
N VAL A 489 15.89 32.32 -25.35
CA VAL A 489 16.48 33.60 -24.91
C VAL A 489 16.81 33.59 -23.40
N GLY A 490 15.97 32.94 -22.57
CA GLY A 490 16.22 32.85 -21.12
C GLY A 490 17.46 32.01 -20.73
N ARG A 491 17.90 31.07 -21.57
CA ARG A 491 19.10 30.27 -21.31
C ARG A 491 20.41 30.96 -21.71
N HIS A 492 20.37 32.02 -22.50
CA HIS A 492 21.55 32.79 -22.88
C HIS A 492 21.92 33.87 -21.86
N LEU A 493 20.95 34.42 -21.13
CA LEU A 493 21.20 35.45 -20.11
C LEU A 493 21.69 34.85 -18.77
N ALA A 494 21.25 33.64 -18.42
CA ALA A 494 21.72 32.94 -17.22
C ALA A 494 23.14 32.37 -17.32
N ARG A 495 23.79 32.45 -18.50
CA ARG A 495 25.19 32.03 -18.71
C ARG A 495 26.20 33.18 -18.69
N GLN A 496 25.76 34.44 -18.60
CA GLN A 496 26.68 35.60 -18.52
C GLN A 496 26.99 36.07 -17.09
N GLU A 497 26.26 35.62 -16.07
CA GLU A 497 26.50 36.04 -14.67
C GLU A 497 27.40 35.09 -13.86
N THR A 498 27.73 33.90 -14.38
CA THR A 498 28.59 32.93 -13.67
C THR A 498 30.09 33.03 -13.95
N ASP A 499 30.55 33.94 -14.82
CA ASP A 499 31.97 34.07 -15.21
C ASP A 499 32.74 35.21 -14.50
N ALA A 500 32.18 35.82 -13.45
CA ALA A 500 32.84 36.94 -12.74
C ALA A 500 33.37 36.63 -11.32
N GLN A 501 33.25 35.40 -10.82
CA GLN A 501 33.74 35.06 -9.46
C GLN A 501 34.48 33.71 -9.42
N ALA A 502 35.57 33.62 -10.17
CA ALA A 502 36.57 32.58 -9.99
C ALA A 502 37.98 33.17 -10.17
N PHE A 503 38.50 33.79 -9.12
CA PHE A 503 39.95 34.02 -8.97
C PHE A 503 40.34 33.78 -7.51
N ASN A 504 41.48 33.10 -7.35
CA ASN A 504 42.22 32.80 -6.13
C ASN A 504 41.78 31.62 -5.24
N MET A 505 42.31 30.43 -5.52
CA MET A 505 43.56 29.89 -4.90
C MET A 505 43.59 28.35 -4.85
N PRO A 506 44.80 27.74 -4.79
CA PRO A 506 45.06 26.43 -5.36
C PRO A 506 45.24 25.28 -4.35
N VAL A 507 45.20 24.09 -4.95
CA VAL A 507 45.46 22.73 -4.47
C VAL A 507 46.92 22.55 -4.00
N VAL A 508 47.18 21.60 -3.09
CA VAL A 508 48.14 20.46 -3.20
C VAL A 508 48.65 19.92 -1.83
N PHE A 509 48.31 18.64 -1.59
CA PHE A 509 49.01 17.51 -0.96
C PHE A 509 50.04 17.63 0.20
N SER A 510 49.93 16.64 1.12
CA SER A 510 50.99 15.67 1.54
C SER A 510 51.41 15.63 3.02
N SER A 511 51.32 14.41 3.58
CA SER A 511 52.24 13.72 4.54
C SER A 511 52.57 14.29 5.93
N GLY A 512 52.54 13.42 6.95
CA GLY A 512 53.63 13.33 7.94
C GLY A 512 53.30 13.22 9.44
N ARG A 513 53.73 12.07 10.02
CA ARG A 513 53.89 11.62 11.43
C ARG A 513 54.20 12.62 12.58
N GLY A 514 53.84 12.18 13.81
CA GLY A 514 54.55 12.38 15.11
C GLY A 514 53.63 12.82 16.27
N ALA A 515 53.23 11.98 17.23
CA ALA A 515 53.93 11.39 18.41
C ALA A 515 53.75 12.20 19.74
N GLY A 516 53.39 11.50 20.83
CA GLY A 516 53.49 11.93 22.26
C GLY A 516 52.15 12.24 22.96
N GLU A 517 51.51 11.29 23.66
CA GLU A 517 51.64 10.94 25.10
C GLU A 517 50.53 11.58 25.99
N GLY A 518 49.81 10.76 26.77
CA GLY A 518 48.87 11.24 27.80
C GLY A 518 47.73 10.30 28.26
N VAL A 519 48.09 9.20 28.92
CA VAL A 519 47.40 8.40 29.96
C VAL A 519 46.00 8.87 30.47
N ALA A 520 45.00 7.98 30.46
CA ALA A 520 44.25 7.47 31.65
C ALA A 520 42.81 6.96 31.34
N ASP A 521 42.61 5.67 31.61
CA ASP A 521 41.43 4.94 32.12
C ASP A 521 40.01 4.99 31.50
N VAL A 522 39.58 3.76 31.18
CA VAL A 522 38.21 3.24 30.97
C VAL A 522 37.72 2.69 32.32
N PRO A 523 36.40 2.64 32.63
CA PRO A 523 35.72 1.35 32.43
C PRO A 523 34.35 1.42 31.76
N ASP A 524 34.15 0.34 30.98
CA ASP A 524 32.97 -0.18 30.31
C ASP A 524 31.78 -0.43 31.26
N ASN A 525 30.56 -0.32 30.75
CA ASN A 525 29.38 -0.91 31.41
C ASN A 525 28.36 -1.38 30.36
N ARG A 526 28.31 -2.71 30.21
CA ARG A 526 27.31 -3.46 29.44
C ARG A 526 26.08 -3.81 30.28
N ALA A 527 25.03 -4.14 29.53
CA ALA A 527 23.98 -5.12 29.82
C ALA A 527 22.72 -4.64 30.58
N TRP A 528 21.61 -4.63 29.83
CA TRP A 528 20.26 -4.72 30.38
C TRP A 528 19.71 -6.11 30.04
N THR A 529 19.58 -6.96 31.06
CA THR A 529 18.91 -8.26 31.02
C THR A 529 17.44 -8.12 31.43
N LYS A 530 16.62 -8.88 30.71
CA LYS A 530 15.17 -9.03 30.82
C LYS A 530 14.80 -9.87 32.05
N MET A 531 13.91 -9.40 32.92
CA MET A 531 13.30 -10.21 33.99
C MET A 531 12.11 -11.03 33.47
N ARG A 532 12.04 -12.29 33.90
CA ARG A 532 10.84 -13.15 33.96
C ARG A 532 10.56 -13.42 35.46
N PRO A 533 9.31 -13.74 35.85
CA PRO A 533 8.95 -13.92 37.26
C PRO A 533 9.19 -15.37 37.71
N GLU A 534 9.61 -15.53 38.96
CA GLU A 534 9.57 -16.80 39.68
C GLU A 534 8.58 -16.71 40.84
N ASP A 535 7.85 -17.81 40.99
CA ASP A 535 6.98 -18.17 42.08
C ASP A 535 7.75 -18.32 43.40
N GLU A 536 7.14 -17.90 44.52
CA GLU A 536 7.46 -18.50 45.82
C GLU A 536 6.17 -18.85 46.57
N ALA A 537 6.11 -20.13 46.94
CA ALA A 537 5.22 -20.69 47.94
C ALA A 537 5.95 -20.80 49.28
N GLY A 538 5.22 -20.62 50.38
CA GLY A 538 5.61 -21.01 51.75
C GLY A 538 5.12 -20.00 52.79
N ALA A 539 4.02 -20.19 53.53
CA ALA A 539 3.72 -21.18 54.57
C ALA A 539 3.63 -20.49 55.96
N GLY A 540 2.55 -20.74 56.71
CA GLY A 540 2.55 -20.71 58.18
C GLY A 540 1.51 -19.82 58.88
N ALA A 541 0.33 -20.40 59.16
CA ALA A 541 -0.46 -20.34 60.41
C ALA A 541 -1.96 -20.50 60.12
#